data_AF-M0C0J4-F1
#
_entry.id   AF-M0C0J4-F1
#
_cell.length_a   1.000
_cell.length_b   1.000
_cell.length_c   1.000
_cell.angle_alpha   90.00
_cell.angle_beta   90.00
_cell.angle_gamma   90.00
#
_symmetry.space_group_name_H-M   'P 1'
#
loop_
_entity.id
_entity.type
_entity.pdbx_description
1 polymer ?
#
loop_
_entity_poly.entity_id
_entity_poly.type
_entity_poly.pdbx_seq_one_letter_code
_entity_poly.pdbx_strand_id
1 'polypeptide(L)'
;MILVATSDGPKTAKELTKRTDSSSATVYRRINNLLESGLLSECVRFDDDGSHTTAYEATIETLEVEICADGIDVSMPSTDG
;
A
#
# COMPACT_ATOMS: atom_id res chain seq x y z
N MET A 1 3.42 -3.93 -8.04
CA MET A 1 2.16 -3.66 -7.30
C MET A 1 2.51 -3.02 -5.96
N ILE A 2 1.78 -1.98 -5.51
CA ILE A 2 2.14 -1.21 -4.30
C ILE A 2 2.00 -2.05 -3.02
N LEU A 3 0.85 -2.71 -2.80
CA LEU A 3 0.62 -3.54 -1.62
C LEU A 3 1.65 -4.68 -1.48
N VAL A 4 1.97 -5.36 -2.59
CA VAL A 4 3.05 -6.37 -2.60
C VAL A 4 4.40 -5.74 -2.25
N ALA A 5 4.66 -4.52 -2.73
CA ALA A 5 5.93 -3.84 -2.47
C ALA A 5 6.08 -3.39 -1.01
N THR A 6 5.00 -3.30 -0.24
CA THR A 6 4.99 -2.98 1.19
C THR A 6 4.89 -4.22 2.09
N SER A 7 4.84 -5.43 1.52
CA SER A 7 4.76 -6.69 2.30
C SER A 7 6.00 -7.00 3.13
N ASP A 8 7.16 -6.43 2.76
CA ASP A 8 8.43 -6.51 3.49
C ASP A 8 8.68 -5.26 4.34
N GLY A 9 7.61 -4.54 4.71
CA GLY A 9 7.63 -3.36 5.57
C GLY A 9 7.49 -2.01 4.82
N PRO A 10 7.53 -0.89 5.56
CA PRO A 10 7.20 0.43 5.04
C PRO A 10 8.08 0.90 3.88
N LYS A 11 7.47 1.50 2.85
CA LYS A 11 8.18 2.05 1.68
C LYS A 11 7.82 3.50 1.42
N THR A 12 8.81 4.31 1.05
CA THR A 12 8.61 5.68 0.57
C THR A 12 7.95 5.70 -0.82
N ALA A 13 7.32 6.82 -1.18
CA ALA A 13 6.77 7.02 -2.54
C ALA A 13 7.85 6.85 -3.63
N LYS A 14 9.10 7.21 -3.33
CA LYS A 14 10.25 7.06 -4.23
C LYS A 14 10.60 5.59 -4.45
N GLU A 15 10.65 4.79 -3.38
CA GLU A 15 10.88 3.34 -3.47
C GLU A 15 9.74 2.64 -4.23
N LEU A 16 8.49 3.02 -3.97
CA LEU A 16 7.32 2.49 -4.69
C LEU A 16 7.34 2.86 -6.17
N THR A 17 7.77 4.07 -6.52
CA THR A 17 7.93 4.49 -7.91
C THR A 17 8.98 3.64 -8.62
N LYS A 18 10.12 3.41 -7.97
CA LYS A 18 11.18 2.55 -8.51
C LYS A 18 10.74 1.09 -8.67
N ARG A 19 9.92 0.56 -7.75
CA ARG A 19 9.45 -0.85 -7.76
C ARG A 19 8.28 -1.12 -8.73
N THR A 20 7.53 -0.12 -9.16
CA THR A 20 6.25 -0.34 -9.89
C THR A 20 6.32 -0.07 -11.41
N ASP A 21 7.49 0.26 -11.94
CA ASP A 21 7.72 0.63 -13.36
C ASP A 21 6.64 1.56 -13.93
N SER A 22 6.14 2.45 -13.07
CA SER A 22 5.01 3.34 -13.30
C SER A 22 5.49 4.78 -13.12
N SER A 23 4.84 5.74 -13.79
CA SER A 23 5.14 7.15 -13.57
C SER A 23 4.84 7.57 -12.13
N SER A 24 5.60 8.52 -11.58
CA SER A 24 5.38 9.02 -10.22
C SER A 24 3.93 9.48 -10.01
N ALA A 25 3.34 10.18 -10.98
CA ALA A 25 1.95 10.62 -10.91
C ALA A 25 0.94 9.45 -10.77
N THR A 26 1.19 8.33 -11.45
CA THR A 26 0.36 7.13 -11.33
C THR A 26 0.55 6.47 -9.96
N VAL A 27 1.77 6.48 -9.43
CA VAL A 27 2.08 5.90 -8.12
C VAL A 27 1.43 6.71 -7.01
N TYR A 28 1.55 8.03 -7.01
CA TYR A 28 0.87 8.90 -6.04
C TYR A 28 -0.66 8.73 -6.09
N ARG A 29 -1.26 8.65 -7.28
CA ARG A 29 -2.70 8.37 -7.40
C ARG A 29 -3.08 7.04 -6.76
N ARG A 30 -2.29 5.99 -6.98
CA ARG A 30 -2.54 4.67 -6.38
C ARG A 30 -2.32 4.68 -4.86
N ILE A 31 -1.29 5.37 -4.36
CA ILE A 31 -1.07 5.55 -2.92
C ILE A 31 -2.28 6.23 -2.29
N ASN A 32 -2.72 7.36 -2.86
CA ASN A 32 -3.87 8.10 -2.33
C ASN A 32 -5.13 7.24 -2.30
N ASN A 33 -5.45 6.54 -3.38
CA ASN A 33 -6.61 5.63 -3.40
C ASN A 33 -6.51 4.54 -2.32
N LEU A 34 -5.31 3.98 -2.10
CA LEU A 34 -5.10 2.95 -1.10
C LEU A 34 -5.21 3.52 0.33
N LEU A 35 -4.72 4.74 0.58
CA LEU A 35 -4.90 5.45 1.84
C LEU A 35 -6.38 5.75 2.11
N GLU A 36 -7.11 6.25 1.11
CA GLU A 36 -8.55 6.53 1.21
C GLU A 36 -9.36 5.26 1.50
N SER A 37 -8.95 4.12 0.95
CA SER A 37 -9.56 2.81 1.23
C SER A 37 -9.11 2.17 2.56
N GLY A 38 -8.14 2.79 3.26
CA GLY A 38 -7.57 2.24 4.49
C GLY A 38 -6.67 1.02 4.29
N LEU A 39 -6.28 0.68 3.06
CA LEU A 39 -5.38 -0.43 2.72
C LEU A 39 -3.88 -0.07 2.88
N LEU A 40 -3.59 1.23 2.95
CA LEU A 40 -2.30 1.76 3.35
C LEU A 40 -2.49 2.72 4.54
N SER A 41 -1.44 2.87 5.33
CA SER A 41 -1.27 3.94 6.32
C SER A 41 0.02 4.70 6.04
N GLU A 42 0.04 5.99 6.42
CA GLU A 42 1.27 6.77 6.46
C GLU A 42 2.03 6.50 7.76
N CYS A 43 3.34 6.33 7.66
CA CYS A 43 4.23 6.22 8.80
C CYS A 43 5.51 7.04 8.56
N VAL A 44 6.21 7.33 9.65
CA VAL A 44 7.49 8.04 9.61
C VAL A 44 8.62 7.02 9.68
N ARG A 45 9.48 6.99 8.66
CA ARG A 45 10.73 6.24 8.69
C ARG A 45 11.88 7.19 9.02
N PHE A 46 12.70 6.78 9.98
CA PHE A 46 13.97 7.44 10.28
C PHE A 46 15.07 6.78 9.47
N ASP A 47 15.82 7.58 8.73
CA ASP A 47 17.01 7.13 8.01
C ASP A 47 18.26 7.26 8.91
N ASP A 48 19.34 6.58 8.55
CA ASP A 48 20.59 6.52 9.35
C ASP A 48 21.25 7.90 9.54
N ASP A 49 20.91 8.88 8.72
CA ASP A 49 21.38 10.27 8.81
C ASP A 49 20.53 11.13 9.77
N GLY A 50 19.50 10.54 10.39
CA GLY A 50 18.57 11.23 11.29
C GLY A 50 17.48 12.02 10.57
N SER A 51 17.42 11.99 9.24
CA SER A 51 16.29 12.55 8.50
C SER A 51 15.06 11.66 8.66
N HIS A 52 13.88 12.28 8.65
CA HIS A 52 12.62 11.58 8.60
C HIS A 52 12.04 11.65 7.19
N THR A 53 11.41 10.57 6.75
CA THR A 53 10.71 10.52 5.47
C THR A 53 9.36 9.83 5.62
N THR A 54 8.39 10.28 4.85
CA THR A 54 7.08 9.63 4.79
C THR A 54 7.21 8.29 4.08
N ALA A 55 6.82 7.24 4.77
CA ALA A 55 6.69 5.89 4.25
C ALA A 55 5.24 5.43 4.33
N TYR A 56 4.93 4.38 3.57
CA TYR A 56 3.61 3.79 3.47
C TYR A 56 3.68 2.32 3.81
N GLU A 57 2.77 1.87 4.66
CA GLU A 57 2.70 0.49 5.16
C GLU A 57 1.33 -0.11 4.83
N ALA A 58 1.30 -1.40 4.48
CA ALA A 58 0.05 -2.13 4.30
C ALA A 58 -0.62 -2.38 5.66
N THR A 59 -1.91 -2.11 5.74
CA THR A 59 -2.72 -2.32 6.94
C THR A 59 -3.37 -3.70 7.01
N ILE A 60 -3.21 -4.47 5.93
CA ILE A 60 -3.82 -5.78 5.74
C ILE A 60 -2.78 -6.81 5.33
N GLU A 61 -3.03 -8.05 5.72
CA GLU A 61 -2.24 -9.21 5.29
C GLU A 61 -2.89 -9.91 4.09
N THR A 62 -4.23 -9.91 4.06
CA THR A 62 -5.03 -10.60 3.04
C THR A 62 -6.15 -9.70 2.52
N LEU A 63 -6.35 -9.73 1.21
CA LEU A 63 -7.49 -9.14 0.50
C LEU A 63 -8.11 -10.23 -0.35
N GLU A 64 -9.40 -10.48 -0.18
CA GLU A 64 -10.14 -11.41 -1.01
C GLU A 64 -11.03 -10.63 -1.99
N VAL A 65 -10.98 -11.03 -3.25
CA VAL A 65 -11.77 -10.42 -4.32
C VAL A 65 -12.51 -11.54 -5.04
N GLU A 66 -13.83 -11.52 -4.94
CA GLU A 66 -14.71 -12.47 -5.63
C GLU A 66 -15.36 -11.78 -6.84
N ILE A 67 -15.29 -12.43 -8.00
CA ILE A 67 -15.93 -11.96 -9.23
C ILE A 67 -17.23 -12.74 -9.41
N CYS A 68 -18.35 -12.08 -9.18
CA CYS A 68 -19.69 -12.64 -9.24
C CYS A 68 -20.42 -12.18 -10.50
N ALA A 69 -21.52 -12.86 -10.84
CA ALA A 69 -22.33 -12.49 -12.01
C ALA A 69 -22.98 -11.09 -11.89
N ASP A 70 -23.16 -10.62 -10.65
CA ASP A 70 -23.79 -9.35 -10.29
C ASP A 70 -22.79 -8.25 -9.90
N GLY A 71 -21.48 -8.56 -9.78
CA GLY A 71 -20.48 -7.56 -9.44
C GLY A 71 -19.16 -8.12 -8.93
N ILE A 72 -18.48 -7.29 -8.14
CA ILE A 72 -17.22 -7.63 -7.47
C ILE A 72 -17.45 -7.48 -5.98
N ASP A 73 -17.25 -8.55 -5.23
CA ASP A 73 -17.20 -8.49 -3.77
C ASP A 73 -15.74 -8.37 -3.31
N VAL A 74 -15.51 -7.52 -2.32
CA VAL A 74 -14.19 -7.25 -1.76
C VAL A 74 -14.29 -7.34 -0.26
N SER A 75 -13.62 -8.34 0.31
CA SER A 75 -13.60 -8.57 1.75
C SER A 75 -12.17 -8.60 2.27
N MET A 76 -12.03 -8.19 3.52
CA MET A 76 -10.79 -8.35 4.28
C MET A 76 -11.11 -9.40 5.33
N PRO A 77 -10.61 -10.64 5.21
CA PRO A 77 -10.82 -11.62 6.27
C PRO A 77 -10.18 -11.06 7.54
N SER A 78 -10.96 -11.04 8.62
CA SER A 78 -10.43 -10.75 9.94
C SER A 78 -9.26 -11.72 10.17
N THR A 79 -8.07 -11.20 10.47
CA THR A 79 -7.05 -12.02 11.11
C THR A 79 -7.54 -12.25 12.55
N ASP A 80 -8.47 -13.19 12.73
CA ASP A 80 -8.77 -13.74 14.05
C ASP A 80 -7.51 -14.50 14.49
N GLY A 81 -6.81 -13.92 15.47
CA GLY A 81 -5.61 -14.48 16.09
C GLY A 81 -5.90 -15.60 17.08
#